data_AF-F2SEA1-F1
#
_entry.id   AF-F2SEA1-F1
#
_cell.length_a   1.000
_cell.length_b   1.000
_cell.length_c   1.000
_cell.angle_alpha   90.00
_cell.angle_beta   90.00
_cell.angle_gamma   90.00
#
_symmetry.space_group_name_H-M   'P 1'
#
loop_
_entity.id
_entity.type
_entity.pdbx_description
1 polymer ?
#
loop_
_entity_poly.entity_id
_entity_poly.type
_entity_poly.pdbx_seq_one_letter_code
_entity_poly.pdbx_strand_id
1 'polypeptide(L)'
;MAQRPGPQSEDVRKTSSSPAEPLLPEFSDPSFDPVDFLNDTLPPLSTSQSRSAGGSSIADVSALTQSLLSQLTAQNARLSNSLNQLTDEIIRSSGRLAYEVEVLRGETIGLSDTLTDTLQDDIRSFLPQGLPEPAVAARQEDVHQEENEENESGTKTQPEITQEDPEYISRLRTLMQVRTRLEEVIQVFGDAMEWPLPPSEVSITSSFISVSAPEAGPESRSLEEKGREVAKKFRSQVTGLLDSNGGGEAGLEAAARRVEELRLLAGVWKGTVEEKPRLKFVDSLAKIVEDRRKVLENQAREKEERENRKAGGTASKGRTSELPSREKSESTGSGLMRNLQRLRDEIYLE
;
A
#
# COMPACT_ATOMS: atom_id res chain seq x y z
N MET A 1 -11.64 -4.30 62.69
CA MET A 1 -10.70 -3.51 61.87
C MET A 1 -9.75 -4.49 61.21
N ALA A 2 -9.97 -4.80 59.94
CA ALA A 2 -9.15 -5.70 59.13
C ALA A 2 -8.89 -5.00 57.79
N GLN A 3 -7.61 -4.82 57.44
CA GLN A 3 -7.14 -4.04 56.30
C GLN A 3 -7.16 -4.86 55.01
N ARG A 4 -7.63 -4.25 53.93
CA ARG A 4 -7.60 -4.73 52.54
C ARG A 4 -6.18 -4.60 51.95
N PRO A 5 -5.69 -5.58 51.17
CA PRO A 5 -4.59 -5.37 50.23
C PRO A 5 -5.15 -5.01 48.84
N GLY A 6 -4.52 -4.04 48.17
CA GLY A 6 -4.81 -3.65 46.79
C GLY A 6 -4.08 -4.53 45.76
N PRO A 7 -4.55 -4.58 44.50
CA PRO A 7 -3.91 -5.38 43.46
C PRO A 7 -2.71 -4.63 42.83
N GLN A 8 -1.53 -5.23 42.94
CA GLN A 8 -0.36 -4.91 42.11
C GLN A 8 -0.46 -5.67 40.79
N SER A 9 -0.27 -4.97 39.67
CA SER A 9 0.05 -5.56 38.37
C SER A 9 0.86 -4.53 37.59
N GLU A 10 2.12 -4.37 37.97
CA GLU A 10 3.14 -3.71 37.16
C GLU A 10 3.97 -4.78 36.44
N ASP A 11 3.88 -4.73 35.12
CA ASP A 11 4.97 -4.84 34.14
C ASP A 11 6.13 -5.81 34.46
N VAL A 12 5.99 -7.06 33.99
CA VAL A 12 7.12 -8.01 33.91
C VAL A 12 7.90 -7.74 32.62
N ARG A 13 8.70 -6.66 32.61
CA ARG A 13 9.86 -6.56 31.71
C ARG A 13 11.08 -7.14 32.43
N LYS A 14 11.40 -8.38 32.09
CA LYS A 14 12.67 -9.02 32.49
C LYS A 14 13.82 -8.19 31.93
N THR A 15 14.47 -7.43 32.79
CA THR A 15 15.73 -6.74 32.51
C THR A 15 16.85 -7.77 32.43
N SER A 16 17.34 -8.08 31.24
CA SER A 16 18.66 -8.70 31.07
C SER A 16 19.73 -7.63 31.32
N SER A 17 20.14 -7.47 32.56
CA SER A 17 21.21 -6.55 32.98
C SER A 17 22.57 -7.12 32.58
N SER A 18 23.05 -6.77 31.38
CA SER A 18 24.49 -6.83 31.07
C SER A 18 25.17 -5.58 31.65
N PRO A 19 26.30 -5.70 32.36
CA PRO A 19 26.96 -4.58 33.03
C PRO A 19 27.86 -3.76 32.07
N ALA A 20 27.47 -3.60 30.81
CA ALA A 20 28.28 -2.93 29.80
C ALA A 20 27.56 -1.72 29.19
N GLU A 21 28.18 -0.57 29.39
CA GLU A 21 28.12 0.66 28.59
C GLU A 21 26.84 1.51 28.64
N PRO A 22 26.89 2.66 29.34
CA PRO A 22 25.75 3.59 29.46
C PRO A 22 25.32 4.28 28.16
N LEU A 23 25.99 4.04 27.02
CA LEU A 23 25.67 4.64 25.71
C LEU A 23 24.91 3.70 24.76
N LEU A 24 24.90 2.39 25.02
CA LEU A 24 24.21 1.41 24.17
C LEU A 24 22.67 1.54 24.11
N PRO A 25 21.94 1.92 25.18
CA PRO A 25 20.49 2.02 25.09
C PRO A 25 20.03 3.18 24.21
N GLU A 26 20.87 4.21 24.04
CA GLU A 26 20.54 5.42 23.28
C GLU A 26 20.69 5.20 21.77
N PHE A 27 21.74 4.51 21.31
CA PHE A 27 21.91 4.15 19.90
C PHE A 27 20.96 3.06 19.39
N SER A 28 20.24 2.38 20.29
CA SER A 28 19.26 1.35 19.95
C SER A 28 17.84 1.92 19.82
N ASP A 29 17.63 3.20 20.15
CA ASP A 29 16.32 3.86 20.04
C ASP A 29 16.07 4.27 18.57
N PRO A 30 14.94 3.88 17.96
CA PRO A 30 14.57 4.31 16.61
C PRO A 30 14.37 5.83 16.46
N SER A 31 14.25 6.58 17.57
CA SER A 31 14.13 8.04 17.59
C SER A 31 15.44 8.77 17.87
N PHE A 32 16.57 8.05 17.91
CA PHE A 32 17.90 8.63 18.15
C PHE A 32 18.28 9.67 17.09
N ASP A 33 18.60 10.90 17.54
CA ASP A 33 19.19 11.95 16.71
C ASP A 33 20.66 12.16 17.10
N PRO A 34 21.63 11.93 16.19
CA PRO A 34 23.05 12.15 16.47
C PRO A 34 23.38 13.61 16.77
N VAL A 35 22.61 14.57 16.26
CA VAL A 35 22.86 15.99 16.47
C VAL A 35 22.47 16.39 17.89
N ASP A 36 21.30 15.97 18.35
CA ASP A 36 20.85 16.21 19.72
C ASP A 36 21.77 15.51 20.74
N PHE A 37 22.19 14.27 20.46
CA PHE A 37 23.18 13.57 21.28
C PHE A 37 24.49 14.34 21.45
N LEU A 38 25.03 14.92 20.37
CA LEU A 38 26.27 15.71 20.45
C LEU A 38 26.06 17.04 21.17
N ASN A 39 24.90 17.67 21.01
CA ASN A 39 24.56 18.91 21.70
C ASN A 39 24.35 18.70 23.20
N ASP A 40 23.80 17.55 23.60
CA ASP A 40 23.58 17.19 25.00
C ASP A 40 24.87 16.68 25.68
N THR A 41 25.75 16.01 24.94
CA THR A 41 26.99 15.46 25.48
C THR A 41 28.15 16.46 25.54
N LEU A 42 28.17 17.46 24.66
CA LEU A 42 29.25 18.45 24.62
C LEU A 42 28.86 19.73 25.38
N PRO A 43 29.68 20.19 26.35
CA PRO A 43 29.39 21.43 27.06
C PRO A 43 29.51 22.66 26.13
N PRO A 44 28.70 23.71 26.35
CA PRO A 44 28.71 24.90 25.50
C PRO A 44 30.05 25.66 25.59
N LEU A 45 30.62 25.99 24.43
CA LEU A 45 31.91 26.67 24.32
C LEU A 45 31.84 28.11 24.87
N SER A 46 32.78 28.45 25.76
CA SER A 46 32.97 29.82 26.22
C SER A 46 33.68 30.64 25.12
N THR A 47 32.89 31.17 24.17
CA THR A 47 33.42 32.12 23.20
C THR A 47 33.54 33.49 23.89
N SER A 48 34.69 34.14 23.72
CA SER A 48 35.15 35.34 24.45
C SER A 48 34.19 36.56 24.48
N GLN A 49 33.03 36.48 23.82
CA GLN A 49 32.00 37.52 23.78
C GLN A 49 30.81 37.28 24.74
N SER A 50 30.62 36.08 25.29
CA SER A 50 29.55 35.80 26.26
C SER A 50 30.12 35.48 27.64
N ARG A 51 30.13 36.45 28.55
CA ARG A 51 30.54 36.27 29.96
C ARG A 51 29.48 35.58 30.82
N SER A 52 28.66 34.70 30.25
CA SER A 52 27.75 33.86 31.03
C SER A 52 28.57 32.83 31.82
N ALA A 53 28.48 32.89 33.14
CA ALA A 53 29.17 32.00 34.07
C ALA A 53 28.94 30.52 33.74
N GLY A 54 29.99 29.80 33.31
CA GLY A 54 29.97 28.34 33.20
C GLY A 54 30.47 27.72 31.90
N GLY A 55 30.92 28.49 30.90
CA GLY A 55 31.43 27.91 29.64
C GLY A 55 32.75 27.15 29.83
N SER A 56 32.82 25.93 29.32
CA SER A 56 34.02 25.07 29.36
C SER A 56 35.12 25.60 28.43
N SER A 57 36.38 25.27 28.75
CA SER A 57 37.51 25.63 27.90
C SER A 57 37.55 24.75 26.64
N ILE A 58 38.03 25.30 25.52
CA ILE A 58 38.15 24.55 24.26
C ILE A 58 39.05 23.31 24.39
N ALA A 59 40.01 23.35 25.30
CA ALA A 59 40.90 22.22 25.59
C ALA A 59 40.13 21.07 26.28
N ASP A 60 39.24 21.39 27.21
CA ASP A 60 38.42 20.40 27.92
C ASP A 60 37.39 19.75 26.98
N VAL A 61 36.74 20.56 26.12
CA VAL A 61 35.82 20.03 25.10
C VAL A 61 36.57 19.13 24.12
N SER A 62 37.74 19.55 23.63
CA SER A 62 38.56 18.72 22.74
C SER A 62 38.95 17.39 23.38
N ALA A 63 39.35 17.38 24.66
CA ALA A 63 39.70 16.16 25.38
C ALA A 63 38.49 15.23 25.53
N LEU A 64 37.32 15.78 25.87
CA LEU A 64 36.07 15.04 26.00
C LEU A 64 35.64 14.44 24.64
N THR A 65 35.66 15.22 23.56
CA THR A 65 35.33 14.74 22.22
C THR A 65 36.28 13.64 21.76
N GLN A 66 37.58 13.76 22.03
CA GLN A 66 38.55 12.70 21.73
C GLN A 66 38.27 11.42 22.52
N SER A 67 37.92 11.54 23.80
CA SER A 67 37.51 10.39 24.63
C SER A 67 36.26 9.73 24.07
N LEU A 68 35.22 10.51 23.77
CA LEU A 68 33.97 10.02 23.18
C LEU A 68 34.21 9.32 21.84
N LEU A 69 35.00 9.92 20.95
CA LEU A 69 35.34 9.31 19.66
C LEU A 69 36.10 8.00 19.84
N SER A 70 37.03 7.92 20.79
CA SER A 70 37.76 6.68 21.10
C SER A 70 36.82 5.59 21.61
N GLN A 71 35.85 5.95 22.45
CA GLN A 71 34.83 5.05 22.96
C GLN A 71 33.92 4.55 21.82
N LEU A 72 33.41 5.45 20.98
CA LEU A 72 32.57 5.10 19.83
C LEU A 72 33.31 4.20 18.84
N THR A 73 34.59 4.48 18.59
CA THR A 73 35.41 3.66 17.69
C THR A 73 35.61 2.24 18.26
N ALA A 74 35.87 2.13 19.56
CA ALA A 74 35.98 0.83 20.22
C ALA A 74 34.66 0.05 20.23
N GLN A 75 33.54 0.73 20.48
CA GLN A 75 32.20 0.15 20.42
C GLN A 75 31.85 -0.33 19.02
N ASN A 76 32.09 0.50 18.00
CA ASN A 76 31.83 0.14 16.61
C ASN A 76 32.63 -1.11 16.19
N ALA A 77 33.91 -1.20 16.58
CA ALA A 77 34.71 -2.40 16.33
C ALA A 77 34.14 -3.66 17.01
N ARG A 78 33.66 -3.54 18.26
CA ARG A 78 33.02 -4.65 18.98
C ARG A 78 31.69 -5.07 18.35
N LEU A 79 30.83 -4.12 18.00
CA LEU A 79 29.55 -4.37 17.35
C LEU A 79 29.75 -5.00 15.96
N SER A 80 30.74 -4.53 15.20
CA SER A 80 31.11 -5.13 13.92
C SER A 80 31.56 -6.59 14.08
N ASN A 81 32.37 -6.89 15.10
CA ASN A 81 32.76 -8.27 15.40
C ASN A 81 31.57 -9.14 15.81
N SER A 82 30.67 -8.61 16.64
CA SER A 82 29.45 -9.32 17.04
C SER A 82 28.53 -9.60 15.84
N LEU A 83 28.38 -8.63 14.93
CA LEU A 83 27.59 -8.77 13.72
C LEU A 83 28.18 -9.85 12.80
N ASN A 84 29.49 -9.85 12.62
CA ASN A 84 30.18 -10.90 11.85
C ASN A 84 29.95 -12.28 12.48
N GLN A 85 30.09 -12.40 13.80
CA GLN A 85 29.85 -13.66 14.51
C GLN A 85 28.41 -14.15 14.34
N LEU A 86 27.41 -13.27 14.50
CA LEU A 86 26.00 -13.62 14.30
C LEU A 86 25.71 -14.00 12.85
N THR A 87 26.34 -13.32 11.89
CA THR A 87 26.19 -13.63 10.46
C THR A 87 26.76 -15.01 10.16
N ASP A 88 27.94 -15.34 10.67
CA ASP A 88 28.55 -16.67 10.53
C ASP A 88 27.71 -17.75 11.21
N GLU A 89 27.12 -17.47 12.37
CA GLU A 89 26.22 -18.38 13.07
C GLU A 89 24.92 -18.62 12.30
N ILE A 90 24.34 -17.58 11.70
CA ILE A 90 23.16 -17.69 10.81
C ILE A 90 23.50 -18.55 9.60
N ILE A 91 24.61 -18.28 8.91
CA ILE A 91 25.02 -19.06 7.73
C ILE A 91 25.25 -20.52 8.12
N ARG A 92 25.94 -20.77 9.24
CA ARG A 92 26.23 -22.13 9.71
C ARG A 92 24.97 -22.88 10.18
N SER A 93 24.07 -22.21 10.89
CA SER A 93 22.84 -22.82 11.40
C SER A 93 21.77 -23.00 10.32
N SER A 94 21.79 -22.20 9.25
CA SER A 94 20.83 -22.28 8.13
C SER A 94 20.80 -23.66 7.47
N GLY A 95 21.96 -24.27 7.23
CA GLY A 95 22.05 -25.61 6.63
C GLY A 95 21.52 -26.71 7.55
N ARG A 96 21.76 -26.60 8.87
CA ARG A 96 21.22 -27.53 9.87
C ARG A 96 19.71 -27.40 10.02
N LEU A 97 19.21 -26.16 10.09
CA LEU A 97 17.78 -25.88 10.15
C LEU A 97 17.06 -26.41 8.92
N ALA A 98 17.62 -26.24 7.73
CA ALA A 98 17.04 -26.77 6.49
C ALA A 98 16.92 -28.31 6.53
N TYR A 99 17.92 -29.01 7.05
CA TYR A 99 17.86 -30.46 7.23
C TYR A 99 16.77 -30.85 8.23
N GLU A 100 16.70 -30.19 9.40
CA GLU A 100 15.68 -30.46 10.42
C GLU A 100 14.27 -30.20 9.89
N VAL A 101 14.08 -29.15 9.08
CA VAL A 101 12.80 -28.86 8.41
C VAL A 101 12.42 -29.95 7.41
N GLU A 102 13.37 -30.42 6.59
CA GLU A 102 13.08 -31.47 5.61
C GLU A 102 12.81 -32.82 6.29
N VAL A 103 13.50 -33.14 7.39
CA VAL A 103 13.21 -34.31 8.23
C VAL A 103 11.81 -34.20 8.82
N LEU A 104 11.46 -33.08 9.45
CA LEU A 104 10.13 -32.86 10.03
C LEU A 104 9.03 -32.95 8.97
N ARG A 105 9.28 -32.42 7.78
CA ARG A 105 8.36 -32.53 6.64
C ARG A 105 8.17 -34.00 6.23
N GLY A 106 9.27 -34.76 6.12
CA GLY A 106 9.22 -36.19 5.81
C GLY A 106 8.43 -36.98 6.86
N GLU A 107 8.67 -36.72 8.15
CA GLU A 107 7.93 -37.33 9.26
C GLU A 107 6.46 -36.95 9.26
N THR A 108 6.13 -35.69 8.94
CA THR A 108 4.74 -35.21 8.85
C THR A 108 4.01 -35.85 7.68
N ILE A 109 4.66 -35.99 6.52
CA ILE A 109 4.10 -36.69 5.37
C ILE A 109 3.91 -38.18 5.72
N GLY A 110 4.91 -38.82 6.33
CA GLY A 110 4.79 -40.21 6.77
C GLY A 110 3.67 -40.42 7.81
N LEU A 111 3.50 -39.48 8.74
CA LEU A 111 2.37 -39.49 9.68
C LEU A 111 1.04 -39.30 8.96
N SER A 112 0.98 -38.39 7.99
CA SER A 112 -0.22 -38.18 7.16
C SER A 112 -0.59 -39.47 6.43
N ASP A 113 0.37 -40.10 5.73
CA ASP A 113 0.15 -41.34 4.98
C ASP A 113 -0.28 -42.48 5.90
N THR A 114 0.34 -42.61 7.08
CA THR A 114 -0.11 -43.61 8.05
C THR A 114 -1.54 -43.35 8.53
N LEU A 115 -1.93 -42.10 8.77
CA LEU A 115 -3.29 -41.74 9.19
C LEU A 115 -4.33 -41.93 8.08
N THR A 116 -4.00 -41.56 6.84
CA THR A 116 -4.95 -41.59 5.71
C THR A 116 -5.04 -42.94 5.01
N ASP A 117 -3.94 -43.70 4.98
CA ASP A 117 -3.89 -44.94 4.19
C ASP A 117 -3.91 -46.17 5.08
N THR A 118 -3.11 -46.19 6.17
CA THR A 118 -3.00 -47.39 7.02
C THR A 118 -4.03 -47.43 8.15
N LEU A 119 -4.25 -46.31 8.84
CA LEU A 119 -5.13 -46.23 10.01
C LEU A 119 -6.55 -45.77 9.64
N GLN A 120 -6.81 -45.31 8.41
CA GLN A 120 -8.11 -44.77 8.04
C GLN A 120 -9.24 -45.79 8.25
N ASP A 121 -9.02 -47.05 7.88
CA ASP A 121 -10.00 -48.12 8.06
C ASP A 121 -10.20 -48.49 9.53
N ASP A 122 -9.12 -48.51 10.32
CA ASP A 122 -9.20 -48.73 11.76
C ASP A 122 -9.94 -47.56 12.44
N ILE A 123 -9.64 -46.32 12.06
CA ILE A 123 -10.33 -45.11 12.56
C ILE A 123 -11.82 -45.14 12.20
N ARG A 124 -12.18 -45.58 10.98
CA ARG A 124 -13.58 -45.79 10.58
C ARG A 124 -14.30 -46.79 11.50
N SER A 125 -13.60 -47.81 12.00
CA SER A 125 -14.17 -48.78 12.94
C SER A 125 -14.44 -48.20 14.35
N PHE A 126 -13.69 -47.17 14.74
CA PHE A 126 -13.88 -46.43 16.00
C PHE A 126 -14.88 -45.28 15.90
N LEU A 127 -15.32 -44.91 14.68
CA LEU A 127 -16.40 -43.97 14.50
C LEU A 127 -17.75 -44.68 14.74
N PRO A 128 -18.60 -44.19 15.66
CA PRO A 128 -19.94 -44.72 15.81
C PRO A 128 -20.68 -44.56 14.47
N GLN A 129 -21.12 -45.68 13.88
CA GLN A 129 -21.82 -45.80 12.59
C GLN A 129 -22.96 -44.78 12.44
N GLY A 130 -22.66 -43.54 12.03
CA GLY A 130 -23.67 -42.49 12.07
C GLY A 130 -23.30 -41.14 11.46
N LEU A 131 -22.15 -40.98 10.81
CA LEU A 131 -21.93 -39.81 9.93
C LEU A 131 -21.95 -40.28 8.47
N PRO A 132 -22.90 -39.79 7.64
CA PRO A 132 -22.90 -40.10 6.22
C PRO A 132 -21.62 -39.55 5.57
N GLU A 133 -20.92 -40.42 4.83
CA GLU A 133 -19.72 -40.06 4.09
C GLU A 133 -19.99 -38.87 3.16
N PRO A 134 -19.08 -37.89 3.05
CA PRO A 134 -19.12 -36.93 1.97
C PRO A 134 -18.85 -37.68 0.66
N ALA A 135 -19.88 -37.81 -0.16
CA ALA A 135 -19.84 -38.42 -1.48
C ALA A 135 -18.66 -37.90 -2.29
N VAL A 136 -17.60 -38.69 -2.36
CA VAL A 136 -16.54 -38.54 -3.33
C VAL A 136 -17.15 -38.93 -4.67
N ALA A 137 -17.29 -37.92 -5.53
CA ALA A 137 -17.88 -38.01 -6.85
C ALA A 137 -17.30 -39.18 -7.65
N ALA A 138 -18.14 -40.19 -7.88
CA ALA A 138 -17.93 -41.16 -8.95
C ALA A 138 -18.05 -40.41 -10.29
N ARG A 139 -16.91 -40.23 -10.95
CA ARG A 139 -16.82 -39.97 -12.38
C ARG A 139 -17.34 -41.20 -13.12
N GLN A 140 -18.45 -41.07 -13.85
CA GLN A 140 -18.66 -41.66 -15.19
C GLN A 140 -20.07 -41.30 -15.72
N GLU A 141 -20.05 -40.43 -16.76
CA GLU A 141 -20.84 -40.46 -18.00
C GLU A 141 -22.33 -40.86 -17.94
N ASP A 142 -23.24 -39.91 -18.22
CA ASP A 142 -24.04 -40.00 -19.46
C ASP A 142 -24.63 -38.65 -19.88
N VAL A 143 -24.76 -38.49 -21.20
CA VAL A 143 -25.05 -37.27 -21.96
C VAL A 143 -26.56 -37.17 -22.25
N HIS A 144 -27.10 -35.95 -22.04
CA HIS A 144 -28.28 -35.31 -22.64
C HIS A 144 -29.34 -36.16 -23.37
N GLN A 145 -30.60 -36.03 -22.95
CA GLN A 145 -31.63 -35.50 -23.85
C GLN A 145 -32.81 -34.86 -23.10
N GLU A 146 -33.16 -33.67 -23.61
CA GLU A 146 -34.20 -32.75 -23.16
C GLU A 146 -35.59 -33.22 -23.63
N GLU A 147 -36.63 -32.96 -22.84
CA GLU A 147 -37.94 -32.53 -23.36
C GLU A 147 -38.80 -31.90 -22.25
N ASN A 148 -39.14 -30.63 -22.46
CA ASN A 148 -40.33 -29.84 -22.08
C ASN A 148 -41.27 -30.31 -20.96
N GLU A 149 -41.61 -29.36 -20.06
CA GLU A 149 -42.95 -28.73 -20.04
C GLU A 149 -42.97 -27.48 -19.13
N GLU A 150 -43.61 -26.42 -19.64
CA GLU A 150 -43.82 -25.10 -19.03
C GLU A 150 -45.05 -25.05 -18.09
N ASN A 151 -45.16 -23.92 -17.36
CA ASN A 151 -46.21 -23.42 -16.45
C ASN A 151 -45.95 -23.69 -14.96
N GLU A 152 -46.08 -22.74 -14.03
CA GLU A 152 -46.74 -21.44 -14.05
C GLU A 152 -46.20 -20.59 -12.88
N SER A 153 -46.12 -19.27 -13.12
CA SER A 153 -46.25 -18.14 -12.21
C SER A 153 -46.26 -18.34 -10.67
N GLY A 154 -45.42 -17.57 -9.97
CA GLY A 154 -45.83 -17.00 -8.66
C GLY A 154 -44.80 -16.98 -7.53
N THR A 155 -44.40 -15.77 -7.17
CA THR A 155 -44.21 -15.31 -5.79
C THR A 155 -42.85 -15.60 -5.12
N LYS A 156 -42.02 -14.54 -5.13
CA LYS A 156 -41.06 -14.21 -4.08
C LYS A 156 -41.64 -14.53 -2.69
N THR A 157 -41.10 -15.54 -2.03
CA THR A 157 -41.38 -15.79 -0.62
C THR A 157 -40.07 -16.11 0.08
N GLN A 158 -39.52 -15.12 0.79
CA GLN A 158 -38.75 -15.38 2.00
C GLN A 158 -39.62 -16.24 2.92
N PRO A 159 -39.14 -17.35 3.48
CA PRO A 159 -39.73 -17.90 4.68
C PRO A 159 -38.95 -17.37 5.88
N GLU A 160 -39.58 -16.44 6.60
CA GLU A 160 -39.32 -16.26 8.03
C GLU A 160 -39.70 -17.55 8.78
N ILE A 161 -38.67 -18.17 9.39
CA ILE A 161 -38.64 -18.81 10.72
C ILE A 161 -39.97 -19.33 11.31
N THR A 162 -40.11 -20.65 11.43
CA THR A 162 -40.41 -21.36 12.71
C THR A 162 -40.41 -22.88 12.51
N GLN A 163 -39.29 -23.52 12.81
CA GLN A 163 -39.13 -24.83 13.44
C GLN A 163 -37.67 -24.87 13.87
N GLU A 164 -37.38 -25.22 15.13
CA GLU A 164 -36.03 -25.16 15.70
C GLU A 164 -35.06 -25.92 14.80
N ASP A 165 -34.34 -25.17 13.96
CA ASP A 165 -33.27 -25.73 13.16
C ASP A 165 -32.26 -26.28 14.16
N PRO A 166 -32.01 -27.59 14.17
CA PRO A 166 -31.08 -28.18 15.12
C PRO A 166 -29.71 -27.53 14.98
N GLU A 167 -28.95 -27.46 16.08
CA GLU A 167 -27.72 -26.64 16.16
C GLU A 167 -26.71 -26.92 15.04
N TYR A 168 -26.72 -28.11 14.45
CA TYR A 168 -25.85 -28.43 13.31
C TYR A 168 -26.24 -27.69 12.02
N ILE A 169 -27.53 -27.41 11.78
CA ILE A 169 -27.99 -26.62 10.61
C ILE A 169 -27.63 -25.15 10.80
N SER A 170 -27.78 -24.60 12.00
CA SER A 170 -27.35 -23.22 12.28
C SER A 170 -25.82 -23.09 12.18
N ARG A 171 -25.07 -24.05 12.73
CA ARG A 171 -23.60 -24.13 12.56
C ARG A 171 -23.22 -24.25 11.09
N LEU A 172 -23.91 -25.08 10.30
CA LEU A 172 -23.65 -25.22 8.87
C LEU A 172 -23.91 -23.91 8.11
N ARG A 173 -25.02 -23.22 8.38
CA ARG A 173 -25.29 -21.90 7.76
C ARG A 173 -24.24 -20.87 8.16
N THR A 174 -23.81 -20.85 9.42
CA THR A 174 -22.70 -19.98 9.84
C THR A 174 -21.39 -20.34 9.15
N LEU A 175 -21.08 -21.63 8.98
CA LEU A 175 -19.88 -22.08 8.27
C LEU A 175 -19.95 -21.75 6.78
N MET A 176 -21.11 -21.84 6.14
CA MET A 176 -21.29 -21.38 4.76
C MET A 176 -21.08 -19.87 4.65
N GLN A 177 -21.67 -19.08 5.56
CA GLN A 177 -21.47 -17.63 5.58
C GLN A 177 -20.00 -17.25 5.81
N VAL A 178 -19.32 -17.96 6.71
CA VAL A 178 -17.88 -17.78 6.96
C VAL A 178 -17.07 -18.18 5.74
N ARG A 179 -17.41 -19.30 5.07
CA ARG A 179 -16.76 -19.73 3.83
C ARG A 179 -16.89 -18.68 2.74
N THR A 180 -18.10 -18.20 2.44
CA THR A 180 -18.32 -17.16 1.44
C THR A 180 -17.53 -15.90 1.79
N ARG A 181 -17.51 -15.50 3.06
CA ARG A 181 -16.73 -14.33 3.51
C ARG A 181 -15.22 -14.55 3.41
N LEU A 182 -14.72 -15.75 3.67
CA LEU A 182 -13.31 -16.08 3.49
C LEU A 182 -12.94 -16.10 2.00
N GLU A 183 -13.79 -16.63 1.13
CA GLU A 183 -13.62 -16.59 -0.32
C GLU A 183 -13.56 -15.15 -0.84
N GLU A 184 -14.45 -14.26 -0.37
CA GLU A 184 -14.41 -12.82 -0.67
C GLU A 184 -13.11 -12.16 -0.19
N VAL A 185 -12.67 -12.45 1.04
CA VAL A 185 -11.41 -11.90 1.57
C VAL A 185 -10.21 -12.41 0.77
N ILE A 186 -10.17 -13.70 0.44
CA ILE A 186 -9.10 -14.29 -0.39
C ILE A 186 -9.06 -13.61 -1.76
N GLN A 187 -10.23 -13.37 -2.37
CA GLN A 187 -10.30 -12.68 -3.65
C GLN A 187 -9.80 -11.24 -3.56
N VAL A 188 -10.28 -10.45 -2.58
CA VAL A 188 -9.87 -9.05 -2.41
C VAL A 188 -8.38 -8.93 -2.10
N PHE A 189 -7.83 -9.79 -1.23
CA PHE A 189 -6.40 -9.79 -0.94
C PHE A 189 -5.58 -10.33 -2.12
N GLY A 190 -6.08 -11.31 -2.85
CA GLY A 190 -5.47 -11.81 -4.10
C GLY A 190 -5.34 -10.69 -5.12
N ASP A 191 -6.43 -9.99 -5.42
CA ASP A 191 -6.46 -8.84 -6.33
C ASP A 191 -5.54 -7.71 -5.85
N ALA A 192 -5.44 -7.48 -4.54
CA ALA A 192 -4.55 -6.47 -3.96
C ALA A 192 -3.07 -6.87 -4.08
N MET A 193 -2.75 -8.15 -3.94
CA MET A 193 -1.40 -8.71 -4.11
C MET A 193 -0.97 -8.78 -5.57
N GLU A 194 -1.92 -8.93 -6.51
CA GLU A 194 -1.67 -8.81 -7.95
C GLU A 194 -1.29 -7.40 -8.39
N TRP A 195 -1.50 -6.41 -7.53
CA TRP A 195 -1.07 -5.03 -7.73
C TRP A 195 0.17 -4.72 -6.88
N PRO A 196 1.39 -5.16 -7.26
CA PRO A 196 2.60 -4.72 -6.60
C PRO A 196 2.93 -3.28 -7.01
N LEU A 197 3.37 -2.46 -6.05
CA LEU A 197 3.97 -1.17 -6.37
C LEU A 197 5.42 -1.38 -6.82
N PRO A 198 5.88 -0.64 -7.83
CA PRO A 198 7.31 -0.61 -8.13
C PRO A 198 8.07 -0.03 -6.92
N PRO A 199 9.17 -0.65 -6.46
CA PRO A 199 9.96 -0.13 -5.34
C PRO A 199 10.41 1.32 -5.56
N SER A 200 10.50 1.79 -6.81
CA SER A 200 10.75 3.21 -7.12
C SER A 200 9.67 4.18 -6.64
N GLU A 201 8.40 3.78 -6.53
CA GLU A 201 7.29 4.65 -6.09
C GLU A 201 7.14 4.72 -4.56
N VAL A 202 7.52 3.67 -3.84
CA VAL A 202 7.66 3.69 -2.37
C VAL A 202 8.95 4.40 -1.94
N SER A 203 9.99 4.40 -2.78
CA SER A 203 11.29 5.05 -2.49
C SER A 203 11.24 6.59 -2.52
N ILE A 204 10.15 7.21 -2.97
CA ILE A 204 10.02 8.67 -3.05
C ILE A 204 9.96 9.31 -1.65
N THR A 205 9.56 8.57 -0.60
CA THR A 205 9.65 9.08 0.79
C THR A 205 11.03 8.85 1.43
N SER A 206 11.93 8.14 0.76
CA SER A 206 13.28 7.79 1.25
C SER A 206 14.41 8.52 0.50
N SER A 207 14.08 9.50 -0.36
CA SER A 207 15.02 10.11 -1.31
C SER A 207 16.03 11.13 -0.72
N PHE A 208 16.44 11.02 0.55
CA PHE A 208 17.48 11.89 1.12
C PHE A 208 18.61 11.19 1.88
N ILE A 209 18.70 9.85 1.84
CA ILE A 209 19.85 9.13 2.40
C ILE A 209 20.42 8.19 1.33
N SER A 210 21.35 8.72 0.54
CA SER A 210 22.26 7.92 -0.29
C SER A 210 23.28 7.23 0.62
N VAL A 211 22.89 6.11 1.22
CA VAL A 211 23.81 5.12 1.76
C VAL A 211 23.55 3.86 0.96
N SER A 212 24.59 3.36 0.27
CA SER A 212 24.60 2.22 -0.63
C SER A 212 23.58 1.14 -0.28
N ALA A 213 22.40 1.20 -0.91
CA ALA A 213 21.46 0.10 -0.87
C ALA A 213 22.14 -1.11 -1.55
N PRO A 214 22.10 -2.31 -0.96
CA PRO A 214 22.65 -3.50 -1.60
C PRO A 214 22.01 -3.65 -2.99
N GLU A 215 22.83 -4.01 -3.97
CA GLU A 215 22.42 -4.16 -5.36
C GLU A 215 21.12 -4.96 -5.42
N ALA A 216 20.04 -4.27 -5.81
CA ALA A 216 18.73 -4.83 -6.04
C ALA A 216 18.88 -6.03 -6.99
N GLY A 217 18.80 -7.24 -6.44
CA GLY A 217 18.96 -8.49 -7.16
C GLY A 217 17.94 -8.65 -8.31
N PRO A 218 18.05 -9.72 -9.12
CA PRO A 218 17.17 -9.94 -10.27
C PRO A 218 15.67 -9.93 -9.93
N GLU A 219 15.29 -10.35 -8.71
CA GLU A 219 13.91 -10.34 -8.22
C GLU A 219 13.30 -8.94 -8.11
N SER A 220 14.08 -7.94 -7.69
CA SER A 220 13.62 -6.55 -7.62
C SER A 220 13.35 -5.93 -8.99
N ARG A 221 14.09 -6.36 -10.03
CA ARG A 221 13.81 -5.94 -11.42
C ARG A 221 12.52 -6.56 -11.92
N SER A 222 12.28 -7.83 -11.60
CA SER A 222 11.04 -8.55 -11.93
C SER A 222 9.82 -7.90 -11.26
N LEU A 223 9.92 -7.53 -9.97
CA LEU A 223 8.84 -6.83 -9.26
C LEU A 223 8.61 -5.39 -9.77
N GLU A 224 9.67 -4.66 -10.11
CA GLU A 224 9.58 -3.33 -10.70
C GLU A 224 8.90 -3.36 -12.08
N GLU A 225 9.25 -4.34 -12.92
CA GLU A 225 8.63 -4.53 -14.23
C GLU A 225 7.15 -4.91 -14.09
N LYS A 226 6.84 -5.91 -13.24
CA LYS A 226 5.47 -6.35 -12.97
C LYS A 226 4.58 -5.22 -12.43
N GLY A 227 5.08 -4.41 -11.49
CA GLY A 227 4.34 -3.28 -10.94
C GLY A 227 4.03 -2.22 -12.00
N ARG A 228 5.02 -1.91 -12.88
CA ARG A 228 4.82 -0.99 -14.00
C ARG A 228 3.86 -1.53 -15.05
N GLU A 229 3.90 -2.82 -15.34
CA GLU A 229 2.97 -3.47 -16.26
C GLU A 229 1.53 -3.42 -15.76
N VAL A 230 1.31 -3.74 -14.48
CA VAL A 230 -0.02 -3.68 -13.86
C VAL A 230 -0.54 -2.24 -13.83
N ALA A 231 0.30 -1.26 -13.50
CA ALA A 231 -0.07 0.15 -13.55
C ALA A 231 -0.42 0.60 -14.99
N LYS A 232 0.32 0.15 -16.00
CA LYS A 232 0.00 0.39 -17.42
C LYS A 232 -1.33 -0.27 -17.82
N LYS A 233 -1.59 -1.49 -17.36
CA LYS A 233 -2.84 -2.23 -17.59
C LYS A 233 -4.04 -1.51 -16.99
N PHE A 234 -3.92 -0.98 -15.77
CA PHE A 234 -5.01 -0.18 -15.19
C PHE A 234 -5.26 1.12 -15.95
N ARG A 235 -4.20 1.82 -16.37
CA ARG A 235 -4.34 3.02 -17.22
C ARG A 235 -5.01 2.68 -18.55
N SER A 236 -4.59 1.61 -19.23
CA SER A 236 -5.18 1.21 -20.51
C SER A 236 -6.62 0.73 -20.36
N GLN A 237 -6.97 0.05 -19.27
CA GLN A 237 -8.35 -0.33 -18.95
C GLN A 237 -9.23 0.92 -18.76
N VAL A 238 -8.79 1.88 -17.95
CA VAL A 238 -9.56 3.12 -17.71
C VAL A 238 -9.70 3.94 -19.00
N THR A 239 -8.62 4.15 -19.76
CA THR A 239 -8.70 4.84 -21.05
C THR A 239 -9.55 4.08 -22.06
N GLY A 240 -9.44 2.75 -22.11
CA GLY A 240 -10.28 1.91 -22.97
C GLY A 240 -11.77 1.98 -22.60
N LEU A 241 -12.11 2.11 -21.31
CA LEU A 241 -13.48 2.34 -20.86
C LEU A 241 -13.99 3.74 -21.23
N LEU A 242 -13.11 4.74 -21.22
CA LEU A 242 -13.43 6.10 -21.66
C LEU A 242 -13.65 6.19 -23.18
N ASP A 243 -12.97 5.36 -23.96
CA ASP A 243 -13.07 5.33 -25.43
C ASP A 243 -14.18 4.38 -25.92
N SER A 244 -14.44 3.28 -25.19
CA SER A 244 -15.58 2.40 -25.43
C SER A 244 -16.90 3.08 -25.02
N ASN A 245 -18.02 2.67 -25.64
CA ASN A 245 -19.30 3.39 -25.60
C ASN A 245 -19.29 4.80 -26.23
N GLY A 246 -18.41 5.03 -27.21
CA GLY A 246 -18.47 6.22 -28.08
C GLY A 246 -18.02 7.50 -27.40
N GLY A 247 -17.24 7.41 -26.31
CA GLY A 247 -16.76 8.58 -25.58
C GLY A 247 -17.86 9.41 -24.93
N GLY A 248 -19.04 8.83 -24.70
CA GLY A 248 -20.17 9.50 -24.04
C GLY A 248 -20.19 9.32 -22.51
N GLU A 249 -21.30 9.72 -21.89
CA GLU A 249 -21.50 9.66 -20.43
C GLU A 249 -21.40 8.22 -19.88
N ALA A 250 -21.83 7.21 -20.65
CA ALA A 250 -21.77 5.81 -20.22
C ALA A 250 -20.34 5.25 -20.07
N GLY A 251 -19.41 5.65 -20.94
CA GLY A 251 -17.99 5.28 -20.81
C GLY A 251 -17.33 5.97 -19.62
N LEU A 252 -17.78 7.20 -19.33
CA LEU A 252 -17.36 7.97 -18.16
C LEU A 252 -17.80 7.35 -16.84
N GLU A 253 -19.05 6.90 -16.76
CA GLU A 253 -19.56 6.22 -15.58
C GLU A 253 -18.86 4.87 -15.36
N ALA A 254 -18.64 4.09 -16.43
CA ALA A 254 -17.91 2.83 -16.35
C ALA A 254 -16.45 3.03 -15.88
N ALA A 255 -15.77 4.05 -16.41
CA ALA A 255 -14.42 4.40 -15.98
C ALA A 255 -14.38 4.90 -14.53
N ALA A 256 -15.36 5.71 -14.10
CA ALA A 256 -15.47 6.18 -12.72
C ALA A 256 -15.67 5.03 -11.73
N ARG A 257 -16.58 4.08 -12.03
CA ARG A 257 -16.79 2.87 -11.22
C ARG A 257 -15.50 2.05 -11.09
N ARG A 258 -14.75 1.91 -12.19
CA ARG A 258 -13.47 1.17 -12.16
C ARG A 258 -12.42 1.86 -11.29
N VAL A 259 -12.37 3.19 -11.29
CA VAL A 259 -11.48 3.95 -10.40
C VAL A 259 -11.89 3.80 -8.93
N GLU A 260 -13.19 3.75 -8.64
CA GLU A 260 -13.71 3.50 -7.29
C GLU A 260 -13.35 2.09 -6.78
N GLU A 261 -13.47 1.06 -7.63
CA GLU A 261 -13.01 -0.30 -7.31
C GLU A 261 -11.52 -0.32 -6.94
N LEU A 262 -10.68 0.34 -7.75
CA LEU A 262 -9.24 0.46 -7.47
C LEU A 262 -8.97 1.24 -6.16
N ARG A 263 -9.84 2.19 -5.80
CA ARG A 263 -9.77 2.92 -4.53
C ARG A 263 -10.09 2.02 -3.33
N LEU A 264 -11.08 1.14 -3.45
CA LEU A 264 -11.38 0.13 -2.43
C LEU A 264 -10.21 -0.84 -2.26
N LEU A 265 -9.62 -1.29 -3.37
CA LEU A 265 -8.45 -2.16 -3.35
C LEU A 265 -7.22 -1.48 -2.70
N ALA A 266 -7.01 -0.18 -2.95
CA ALA A 266 -5.98 0.59 -2.28
C ALA A 266 -6.21 0.70 -0.76
N GLY A 267 -7.47 0.67 -0.32
CA GLY A 267 -7.84 0.70 1.10
C GLY A 267 -7.38 -0.51 1.92
N VAL A 268 -7.10 -1.65 1.28
CA VAL A 268 -6.52 -2.85 1.94
C VAL A 268 -5.17 -2.54 2.58
N TRP A 269 -4.43 -1.60 2.01
CA TRP A 269 -3.09 -1.19 2.43
C TRP A 269 -3.09 -0.07 3.48
N LYS A 270 -4.24 0.27 4.05
CA LYS A 270 -4.37 1.35 5.03
C LYS A 270 -3.46 1.12 6.25
N GLY A 271 -2.67 2.13 6.60
CA GLY A 271 -1.68 2.05 7.68
C GLY A 271 -0.32 1.51 7.26
N THR A 272 -0.14 1.10 6.00
CA THR A 272 1.17 0.69 5.45
C THR A 272 1.86 1.83 4.70
N VAL A 273 3.17 1.69 4.46
CA VAL A 273 3.95 2.66 3.65
C VAL A 273 3.46 2.76 2.20
N GLU A 274 2.70 1.75 1.74
CA GLU A 274 2.18 1.67 0.38
C GLU A 274 0.85 2.41 0.17
N GLU A 275 0.16 2.80 1.25
CA GLU A 275 -1.14 3.48 1.19
C GLU A 275 -1.07 4.77 0.36
N LYS A 276 -0.13 5.65 0.69
CA LYS A 276 0.04 6.95 0.03
C LYS A 276 0.35 6.85 -1.47
N PRO A 277 1.34 6.05 -1.93
CA PRO A 277 1.61 5.90 -3.35
C PRO A 277 0.45 5.26 -4.12
N ARG A 278 -0.23 4.25 -3.57
CA ARG A 278 -1.42 3.64 -4.20
C ARG A 278 -2.56 4.65 -4.38
N LEU A 279 -2.86 5.43 -3.35
CA LEU A 279 -3.89 6.47 -3.43
C LEU A 279 -3.54 7.55 -4.46
N LYS A 280 -2.28 7.99 -4.52
CA LYS A 280 -1.83 8.95 -5.56
C LYS A 280 -2.00 8.41 -6.97
N PHE A 281 -1.72 7.13 -7.18
CA PHE A 281 -1.96 6.49 -8.48
C PHE A 281 -3.45 6.49 -8.84
N VAL A 282 -4.32 6.12 -7.91
CA VAL A 282 -5.78 6.14 -8.11
C VAL A 282 -6.29 7.56 -8.37
N ASP A 283 -5.80 8.56 -7.62
CA ASP A 283 -6.15 9.97 -7.83
C ASP A 283 -5.69 10.46 -9.22
N SER A 284 -4.56 9.95 -9.73
CA SER A 284 -4.12 10.25 -11.10
C SER A 284 -5.05 9.68 -12.16
N LEU A 285 -5.62 8.48 -11.93
CA LEU A 285 -6.64 7.89 -12.81
C LEU A 285 -7.97 8.64 -12.70
N ALA A 286 -8.38 9.03 -11.50
CA ALA A 286 -9.57 9.85 -11.27
C ALA A 286 -9.49 11.18 -12.02
N LYS A 287 -8.30 11.80 -12.05
CA LYS A 287 -8.06 13.02 -12.81
C LYS A 287 -8.25 12.84 -14.32
N ILE A 288 -7.82 11.70 -14.89
CA ILE A 288 -8.02 11.40 -16.32
C ILE A 288 -9.52 11.29 -16.65
N VAL A 289 -10.30 10.67 -15.76
CA VAL A 289 -11.76 10.55 -15.91
C VAL A 289 -12.43 11.94 -15.79
N GLU A 290 -12.04 12.75 -14.81
CA GLU A 290 -12.61 14.09 -14.61
C GLU A 290 -12.25 15.07 -15.74
N ASP A 291 -11.01 15.02 -16.24
CA ASP A 291 -10.61 15.81 -17.41
C ASP A 291 -11.45 15.43 -18.64
N ARG A 292 -11.76 14.14 -18.82
CA ARG A 292 -12.66 13.68 -19.88
C ARG A 292 -14.10 14.14 -19.66
N ARG A 293 -14.61 14.10 -18.42
CA ARG A 293 -15.93 14.63 -18.04
C ARG A 293 -16.09 16.09 -18.45
N LYS A 294 -15.10 16.90 -18.09
CA LYS A 294 -15.08 18.33 -18.40
C LYS A 294 -15.05 18.60 -19.90
N VAL A 295 -14.32 17.79 -20.68
CA VAL A 295 -14.30 17.90 -22.14
C VAL A 295 -15.67 17.59 -22.74
N LEU A 296 -16.36 16.55 -22.27
CA LEU A 296 -17.71 16.25 -22.75
C LEU A 296 -18.72 17.33 -22.38
N GLU A 297 -18.65 17.86 -21.16
CA GLU A 297 -19.52 18.95 -20.73
C GLU A 297 -19.31 20.21 -21.59
N ASN A 298 -18.05 20.56 -21.87
CA ASN A 298 -17.73 21.69 -22.75
C ASN A 298 -18.22 21.46 -24.19
N GLN A 299 -18.11 20.23 -24.72
CA GLN A 299 -18.63 19.89 -26.06
C GLN A 299 -20.16 19.93 -26.10
N ALA A 300 -20.84 19.50 -25.04
CA ALA A 300 -22.29 19.58 -24.92
C ALA A 300 -22.76 21.05 -24.91
N ARG A 301 -22.10 21.91 -24.09
CA ARG A 301 -22.36 23.36 -24.05
C ARG A 301 -22.11 24.05 -25.39
N GLU A 302 -21.04 23.71 -26.10
CA GLU A 302 -20.74 24.29 -27.41
C GLU A 302 -21.76 23.86 -28.47
N LYS A 303 -22.25 22.62 -28.41
CA LYS A 303 -23.30 22.12 -29.31
C LYS A 303 -24.62 22.84 -29.06
N GLU A 304 -24.99 23.05 -27.80
CA GLU A 304 -26.18 23.80 -27.40
C GLU A 304 -26.10 25.27 -27.84
N GLU A 305 -24.96 25.94 -27.67
CA GLU A 305 -24.76 27.31 -28.19
C GLU A 305 -24.85 27.40 -29.71
N ARG A 306 -24.30 26.41 -30.44
CA ARG A 306 -24.38 26.37 -31.91
C ARG A 306 -25.81 26.11 -32.40
N GLU A 307 -26.58 25.31 -31.66
CA GLU A 307 -27.99 25.04 -31.94
C GLU A 307 -28.87 26.27 -31.65
N ASN A 308 -28.61 26.96 -30.53
CA ASN A 308 -29.32 28.18 -30.16
C ASN A 308 -29.01 29.36 -31.12
N ARG A 309 -27.76 29.47 -31.61
CA ARG A 309 -27.38 30.44 -32.66
C ARG A 309 -27.99 30.12 -34.03
N LYS A 310 -28.29 28.86 -34.33
CA LYS A 310 -29.01 28.46 -35.56
C LYS A 310 -30.52 28.66 -35.44
N ALA A 311 -31.10 28.56 -34.24
CA ALA A 311 -32.51 28.81 -33.99
C ALA A 311 -32.87 30.32 -33.93
N GLY A 312 -31.93 31.19 -33.55
CA GLY A 312 -32.15 32.65 -33.42
C GLY A 312 -31.90 33.48 -34.70
N GLY A 313 -31.65 32.85 -35.85
CA GLY A 313 -31.15 33.53 -37.05
C GLY A 313 -32.21 33.89 -38.10
N THR A 314 -33.15 34.80 -37.81
CA THR A 314 -33.87 35.56 -38.86
C THR A 314 -34.10 37.04 -38.50
N ALA A 315 -33.82 37.91 -39.47
CA ALA A 315 -34.12 39.36 -39.59
C ALA A 315 -33.08 40.40 -39.12
N SER A 316 -32.06 40.58 -39.97
CA SER A 316 -31.50 41.85 -40.49
C SER A 316 -32.27 43.16 -40.23
N LYS A 317 -31.59 44.23 -39.76
CA LYS A 317 -31.51 45.56 -40.44
C LYS A 317 -30.57 46.59 -39.77
N GLY A 318 -29.71 47.24 -40.57
CA GLY A 318 -29.24 48.63 -40.42
C GLY A 318 -27.86 48.81 -39.73
N ARG A 319 -26.79 49.20 -40.44
CA ARG A 319 -26.37 50.51 -41.04
C ARG A 319 -25.47 51.34 -40.11
N THR A 320 -24.41 51.91 -40.73
CA THR A 320 -23.48 53.01 -40.32
C THR A 320 -22.48 52.72 -39.22
N SER A 321 -21.17 52.59 -39.49
CA SER A 321 -20.11 53.57 -39.83
C SER A 321 -19.36 54.12 -38.62
N GLU A 322 -18.04 54.24 -38.82
CA GLU A 322 -17.04 55.01 -38.06
C GLU A 322 -16.20 54.31 -36.98
N LEU A 323 -14.95 54.80 -36.99
CA LEU A 323 -13.67 54.31 -36.49
C LEU A 323 -13.39 54.85 -35.06
N PRO A 324 -12.23 54.54 -34.44
CA PRO A 324 -12.14 54.11 -33.05
C PRO A 324 -11.70 55.21 -32.07
N SER A 325 -12.00 55.00 -30.78
CA SER A 325 -11.34 55.63 -29.64
C SER A 325 -11.57 54.72 -28.43
N ARG A 326 -10.56 54.11 -27.81
CA ARG A 326 -9.40 54.64 -27.03
C ARG A 326 -9.70 54.53 -25.52
N GLU A 327 -8.90 53.67 -24.87
CA GLU A 327 -8.51 53.66 -23.43
C GLU A 327 -9.59 53.33 -22.40
N LYS A 328 -9.39 52.63 -21.27
CA LYS A 328 -8.29 52.02 -20.46
C LYS A 328 -9.03 51.05 -19.51
N SER A 329 -8.52 49.92 -18.99
CA SER A 329 -7.44 49.75 -18.00
C SER A 329 -7.11 48.25 -17.88
N GLU A 330 -5.86 47.82 -18.11
CA GLU A 330 -4.88 47.46 -17.07
C GLU A 330 -5.29 46.37 -16.05
N SER A 331 -4.77 45.15 -16.24
CA SER A 331 -3.98 44.45 -15.20
C SER A 331 -3.09 43.38 -15.89
N THR A 332 -1.81 43.67 -16.13
CA THR A 332 -0.67 43.30 -15.26
C THR A 332 -0.15 41.88 -15.53
N GLY A 333 0.98 41.75 -16.23
CA GLY A 333 1.79 40.52 -16.15
C GLY A 333 2.72 40.12 -17.30
N SER A 334 2.66 40.70 -18.51
CA SER A 334 3.29 40.05 -19.69
C SER A 334 4.22 40.93 -20.56
N GLY A 335 4.79 42.00 -20.01
CA GLY A 335 5.71 42.89 -20.76
C GLY A 335 7.21 42.56 -20.61
N LEU A 336 7.63 42.09 -19.43
CA LEU A 336 9.05 42.01 -19.08
C LEU A 336 9.73 40.76 -19.66
N MET A 337 9.02 39.61 -19.69
CA MET A 337 9.55 38.37 -20.30
C MET A 337 9.76 38.50 -21.81
N ARG A 338 8.96 39.33 -22.49
CA ARG A 338 9.07 39.52 -23.94
C ARG A 338 10.31 40.33 -24.33
N ASN A 339 10.76 41.25 -23.46
CA ASN A 339 12.01 41.97 -23.65
C ASN A 339 13.24 41.09 -23.35
N LEU A 340 13.19 40.21 -22.35
CA LEU A 340 14.27 39.25 -22.08
C LEU A 340 14.42 38.21 -23.19
N GLN A 341 13.32 37.76 -23.78
CA GLN A 341 13.35 36.83 -24.90
C GLN A 341 14.02 37.45 -26.14
N ARG A 342 13.81 38.75 -26.36
CA ARG A 342 14.44 39.50 -27.45
C ARG A 342 15.94 39.69 -27.25
N LEU A 343 16.36 39.93 -26.00
CA LEU A 343 17.76 40.10 -25.62
C LEU A 343 18.54 38.77 -25.67
N ARG A 344 17.87 37.66 -25.36
CA ARG A 344 18.43 36.30 -25.58
C ARG A 344 18.68 36.04 -27.06
N ASP A 345 17.72 36.37 -27.92
CA ASP A 345 17.83 36.05 -29.35
C ASP A 345 18.86 36.96 -30.08
N GLU A 346 19.18 38.15 -29.56
CA GLU A 346 20.26 39.01 -30.06
C GLU A 346 21.68 38.53 -29.67
N ILE A 347 21.86 37.81 -28.56
CA ILE A 347 23.18 37.32 -28.11
C ILE A 347 23.63 36.07 -28.87
N TYR A 348 22.71 35.32 -29.49
CA TYR A 348 23.01 34.09 -30.23
C TYR A 348 23.17 34.29 -31.74
N LEU A 349 23.23 35.53 -32.22
CA LEU A 349 23.35 35.86 -33.64
C LEU A 349 24.64 36.61 -34.04
N GLU A 350 25.67 36.60 -33.20
CA GLU A 350 27.06 36.94 -33.59
C GLU A 350 27.95 35.70 -33.76
#